data_AF-A0A819X342-F1
#
_entry.id   AF-A0A819X342-F1
#
_cell.length_a   1.000
_cell.length_b   1.000
_cell.length_c   1.000
_cell.angle_alpha   90.00
_cell.angle_beta   90.00
_cell.angle_gamma   90.00
#
_symmetry.space_group_name_H-M   'P 1'
#
loop_
_entity.id
_entity.type
_entity.pdbx_description
1 polymer ?
#
loop_
_entity_poly.entity_id
_entity_poly.type
_entity_poly.pdbx_seq_one_letter_code
_entity_poly.pdbx_strand_id
1 'polypeptide(L)'
;MIFVGILMYIFGSIGNILNIYIFTKWCRSKKTSKYSCCSRKSNSPLYLLGSSISNLIVIIYPLLTRILLDGYEYSIKESNKFLLCKLRYYILHTFDLLSLTCICLATFDRYLISSRKVHLRKLITTKKQTKSIILFIFFLFGLHSIPIIIYNDISKTGHCIILSKFYSYYYLYIFQIFLIEPNIYIRIPTNIISLCEKSLISSILLKRKKQYPI
;
A
#
# COMPACT_ATOMS: atom_id res chain seq x y z
N MET A 1 -16.09 13.52 14.79
CA MET A 1 -15.26 12.95 13.69
C MET A 1 -14.02 13.79 13.38
N ILE A 2 -14.09 15.13 13.49
CA ILE A 2 -13.00 16.06 13.17
C ILE A 2 -11.71 15.79 13.95
N PHE A 3 -11.77 15.68 15.28
CA PHE A 3 -10.59 15.41 16.12
C PHE A 3 -9.86 14.13 15.73
N VAL A 4 -10.61 13.04 15.49
CA VAL A 4 -10.03 11.76 15.04
C VAL A 4 -9.36 11.92 13.67
N GLY A 5 -10.01 12.62 12.73
CA GLY A 5 -9.45 12.91 11.42
C GLY A 5 -8.14 13.70 11.50
N ILE A 6 -8.08 14.73 12.33
CA ILE A 6 -6.88 15.55 12.55
C ILE A 6 -5.75 14.72 13.16
N LEU A 7 -6.06 13.90 14.18
CA LEU A 7 -5.06 13.01 14.79
C LEU A 7 -4.52 12.00 13.77
N MET A 8 -5.39 11.37 12.99
CA MET A 8 -4.99 10.45 11.91
C MET A 8 -4.14 11.16 10.85
N TYR A 9 -4.45 12.42 10.52
CA TYR A 9 -3.68 13.21 9.59
C TYR A 9 -2.26 13.47 10.10
N ILE A 10 -2.12 13.93 11.35
CA ILE A 10 -0.81 14.24 11.95
C ILE A 10 0.04 12.98 12.07
N PHE A 11 -0.45 11.97 12.80
CA PHE A 11 0.30 10.73 13.03
C PHE A 11 0.56 9.96 11.73
N GLY A 12 -0.43 9.91 10.85
CA GLY A 12 -0.32 9.26 9.55
C GLY A 12 0.72 9.93 8.65
N SER A 13 0.77 11.26 8.62
CA SER A 13 1.77 12.00 7.85
C SER A 13 3.18 11.75 8.38
N ILE A 14 3.39 11.90 9.68
CA ILE A 14 4.70 11.67 10.32
C ILE A 14 5.18 10.23 10.06
N GLY A 15 4.31 9.24 10.28
CA GLY A 15 4.66 7.83 10.07
C GLY A 15 5.04 7.53 8.62
N ASN A 16 4.29 8.02 7.64
CA ASN A 16 4.61 7.80 6.23
C ASN A 16 5.87 8.55 5.77
N ILE A 17 6.12 9.77 6.26
CA ILE A 17 7.36 10.51 5.98
C ILE A 17 8.59 9.76 6.50
N LEU A 18 8.53 9.26 7.75
CA LEU A 18 9.60 8.45 8.34
C LEU A 18 9.84 7.17 7.54
N ASN A 19 8.76 6.47 7.14
CA ASN A 19 8.86 5.28 6.29
C ASN A 19 9.53 5.59 4.95
N ILE A 20 9.13 6.67 4.28
CA ILE A 20 9.74 7.11 3.02
C ILE A 20 11.23 7.37 3.21
N TYR A 21 11.62 8.07 4.27
CA TYR A 21 13.02 8.34 4.58
C TYR A 21 13.83 7.06 4.77
N ILE A 22 13.35 6.15 5.62
CA ILE A 22 14.02 4.87 5.92
C ILE A 22 14.13 4.02 4.67
N PHE A 23 13.03 3.82 3.93
CA PHE A 23 13.04 2.98 2.73
C PHE A 23 13.87 3.60 1.61
N THR A 24 13.89 4.93 1.46
CA THR A 24 14.77 5.61 0.49
C THR A 24 16.24 5.39 0.84
N LYS A 25 16.62 5.56 2.11
CA LYS A 25 17.99 5.27 2.58
C LYS A 25 18.35 3.81 2.35
N TRP A 26 17.47 2.87 2.68
CA TRP A 26 17.72 1.44 2.48
C TRP A 26 17.84 1.08 0.99
N CYS A 27 17.06 1.72 0.12
CA CYS A 27 17.18 1.53 -1.32
C CYS A 27 18.52 2.04 -1.88
N ARG A 28 19.06 3.14 -1.32
CA ARG A 28 20.32 3.78 -1.73
C ARG A 28 21.57 3.13 -1.12
N SER A 29 21.52 2.69 0.14
CA SER A 29 22.66 2.17 0.92
C SER A 29 23.25 0.86 0.38
N LYS A 30 22.55 0.15 -0.52
CA LYS A 30 23.00 -1.13 -1.13
C LYS A 30 24.21 -1.01 -2.08
N LYS A 31 24.96 0.10 -2.09
CA LYS A 31 26.20 0.27 -2.90
C LYS A 31 27.51 -0.11 -2.16
N THR A 32 27.50 -0.36 -0.84
CA THR A 32 28.76 -0.43 -0.05
C THR A 32 29.06 -1.76 0.66
N SER A 33 28.36 -2.86 0.37
CA SER A 33 28.75 -4.19 0.93
C SER A 33 29.20 -5.13 -0.19
N LYS A 34 30.49 -5.04 -0.53
CA LYS A 34 31.20 -5.95 -1.44
C LYS A 34 31.43 -7.36 -0.81
N TYR A 35 31.07 -7.53 0.47
CA TYR A 35 31.29 -8.76 1.26
C TYR A 35 30.03 -9.59 1.56
N SER A 36 28.83 -9.18 1.09
CA SER A 36 27.59 -9.95 1.27
C SER A 36 27.13 -10.67 -0.01
N CYS A 37 28.04 -11.40 -0.64
CA CYS A 37 27.80 -12.12 -1.91
C CYS A 37 26.69 -13.21 -1.81
N CYS A 38 26.25 -13.59 -0.61
CA CYS A 38 25.25 -14.64 -0.40
C CYS A 38 23.86 -14.17 0.10
N SER A 39 23.63 -12.87 0.34
CA SER A 39 22.31 -12.40 0.78
C SER A 39 21.50 -11.88 -0.42
N ARG A 40 20.55 -12.70 -0.89
CA ARG A 40 19.69 -12.42 -2.07
C ARG A 40 19.08 -11.02 -1.97
N LYS A 41 19.20 -10.24 -3.06
CA LYS A 41 18.74 -8.86 -3.17
C LYS A 41 17.22 -8.77 -3.04
N SER A 42 16.68 -8.55 -1.84
CA SER A 42 15.24 -8.24 -1.69
C SER A 42 14.89 -6.91 -2.34
N ASN A 43 13.77 -6.89 -3.06
CA ASN A 43 13.18 -5.65 -3.60
C ASN A 43 12.03 -5.15 -2.73
N SER A 44 11.65 -5.88 -1.68
CA SER A 44 10.66 -5.51 -0.66
C SER A 44 10.71 -4.03 -0.22
N PRO A 45 11.88 -3.39 0.05
CA PRO A 45 11.91 -1.98 0.42
C PRO A 45 11.39 -1.02 -0.67
N LEU A 46 11.49 -1.37 -1.96
CA LEU A 46 10.96 -0.55 -3.07
C LEU A 46 9.44 -0.58 -3.10
N TYR A 47 8.83 -1.74 -2.87
CA TYR A 47 7.38 -1.87 -2.78
C TYR A 47 6.85 -1.13 -1.54
N LEU A 48 7.51 -1.27 -0.39
CA LEU A 48 7.13 -0.55 0.83
C LEU A 48 7.29 0.98 0.70
N LEU A 49 8.29 1.44 -0.05
CA LEU A 49 8.42 2.85 -0.42
C LEU A 49 7.23 3.32 -1.25
N GLY A 50 6.84 2.57 -2.28
CA GLY A 50 5.67 2.87 -3.11
C GLY A 50 4.38 2.94 -2.30
N SER A 51 4.18 2.00 -1.37
CA SER A 51 3.04 2.02 -0.45
C SER A 51 3.04 3.25 0.47
N SER A 52 4.19 3.61 1.05
CA SER A 52 4.29 4.77 1.94
C SER A 52 4.01 6.09 1.21
N ILE A 53 4.48 6.24 -0.03
CA ILE A 53 4.17 7.39 -0.89
C ILE A 53 2.67 7.44 -1.19
N SER A 54 2.08 6.30 -1.56
CA SER A 54 0.65 6.22 -1.88
C SER A 54 -0.22 6.57 -0.68
N ASN A 55 0.10 6.02 0.50
CA ASN A 55 -0.57 6.35 1.76
C ASN A 55 -0.45 7.83 2.12
N LEU A 56 0.73 8.43 1.89
CA LEU A 56 0.93 9.86 2.14
C LEU A 56 0.02 10.70 1.23
N ILE A 57 -0.12 10.35 -0.05
CA ILE A 57 -1.03 11.04 -0.98
C ILE A 57 -2.49 10.92 -0.51
N VAL A 58 -2.91 9.74 -0.05
CA VAL A 58 -4.26 9.50 0.49
C VAL A 58 -4.53 10.34 1.74
N ILE A 59 -3.53 10.51 2.60
CA ILE A 59 -3.66 11.33 3.82
C ILE A 59 -3.67 12.83 3.47
N ILE A 60 -2.82 13.27 2.55
CA ILE A 60 -2.72 14.69 2.20
C ILE A 60 -3.99 15.19 1.51
N TYR A 61 -4.56 14.41 0.59
CA TYR A 61 -5.64 14.90 -0.27
C TYR A 61 -7.03 14.37 0.12
N PRO A 62 -7.35 13.07 -0.03
CA PRO A 62 -8.66 12.53 0.37
C PRO A 62 -9.05 12.77 1.83
N LEU A 63 -8.11 12.61 2.79
CA LEU A 63 -8.44 12.81 4.21
C LEU A 63 -8.64 14.28 4.54
N LEU A 64 -7.79 15.17 4.01
CA LEU A 64 -7.94 16.62 4.21
C LEU A 64 -9.27 17.14 3.63
N THR A 65 -9.59 16.75 2.40
CA THR A 65 -10.87 17.12 1.76
C THR A 65 -12.06 16.55 2.51
N ARG A 66 -11.94 15.37 3.14
CA ARG A 66 -12.96 14.80 4.02
C ARG A 66 -13.18 15.64 5.27
N ILE A 67 -12.11 16.05 5.95
CA ILE A 67 -12.21 16.90 7.15
C ILE A 67 -12.86 18.24 6.79
N LEU A 68 -12.53 18.81 5.64
CA LEU A 68 -13.11 20.07 5.17
C LEU A 68 -14.61 19.95 4.86
N LEU A 69 -15.02 18.89 4.15
CA LEU A 69 -16.41 18.69 3.74
C LEU A 69 -17.31 18.19 4.87
N ASP A 70 -16.92 17.10 5.52
CA ASP A 70 -17.73 16.43 6.54
C ASP A 70 -17.61 17.14 7.91
N GLY A 71 -16.49 17.85 8.14
CA GLY A 71 -16.21 18.51 9.42
C GLY A 71 -16.75 19.93 9.51
N TYR A 72 -16.73 20.68 8.42
CA TYR A 72 -17.17 22.09 8.38
C TYR A 72 -18.46 22.29 7.57
N GLU A 73 -19.14 21.19 7.21
CA GLU A 73 -20.38 21.19 6.42
C GLU A 73 -20.27 22.02 5.14
N TYR A 74 -19.11 22.01 4.50
CA TYR A 74 -18.85 22.81 3.32
C TYR A 74 -19.64 22.29 2.13
N SER A 75 -20.61 23.07 1.64
CA SER A 75 -21.42 22.75 0.47
C SER A 75 -20.58 22.78 -0.81
N ILE A 76 -20.57 21.68 -1.57
CA ILE A 76 -19.81 21.61 -2.81
C ILE A 76 -20.53 22.44 -3.89
N LYS A 77 -19.84 23.44 -4.42
CA LYS A 77 -20.29 24.27 -5.56
C LYS A 77 -19.81 23.66 -6.87
N GLU A 78 -20.50 24.01 -7.97
CA GLU A 78 -20.12 23.52 -9.30
C GLU A 78 -18.69 23.91 -9.71
N SER A 79 -18.20 25.06 -9.27
CA SER A 79 -16.81 25.49 -9.50
C SER A 79 -15.77 24.50 -8.94
N ASN A 80 -16.11 23.80 -7.86
CA ASN A 80 -15.18 22.94 -7.10
C ASN A 80 -15.52 21.45 -7.22
N LYS A 81 -16.57 21.10 -7.98
CA LYS A 81 -17.05 19.73 -8.18
C LYS A 81 -15.97 18.76 -8.59
N PHE A 82 -15.16 19.16 -9.56
CA PHE A 82 -14.13 18.29 -10.10
C PHE A 82 -13.11 17.92 -9.02
N LEU A 83 -12.63 18.90 -8.25
CA LEU A 83 -11.62 18.70 -7.22
C LEU A 83 -12.18 17.95 -6.00
N LEU A 84 -13.27 18.47 -5.42
CA LEU A 84 -13.78 17.99 -4.13
C LEU A 84 -14.54 16.67 -4.24
N CYS A 85 -15.05 16.34 -5.43
CA CYS A 85 -15.84 15.15 -5.68
C CYS A 85 -15.11 14.13 -6.54
N LYS A 86 -14.92 14.44 -7.83
CA LYS A 86 -14.41 13.47 -8.80
C LYS A 86 -12.96 13.07 -8.52
N LEU A 87 -12.08 14.07 -8.37
CA LEU A 87 -10.66 13.86 -8.13
C LEU A 87 -10.40 13.25 -6.76
N ARG A 88 -11.15 13.65 -5.73
CA ARG A 88 -11.09 13.07 -4.38
C ARG A 88 -11.27 11.54 -4.42
N TYR A 89 -12.38 11.06 -4.99
CA TYR A 89 -12.65 9.61 -5.04
C TYR A 89 -11.68 8.88 -5.97
N TYR A 90 -11.29 9.49 -7.09
CA TYR A 90 -10.29 8.91 -7.98
C TYR A 90 -8.93 8.68 -7.29
N ILE A 91 -8.41 9.71 -6.59
CA ILE A 91 -7.14 9.63 -5.87
C ILE A 91 -7.25 8.63 -4.72
N LEU A 92 -8.32 8.73 -3.91
CA LEU A 92 -8.54 7.80 -2.80
C LEU A 92 -8.46 6.35 -3.28
N HIS A 93 -9.21 6.03 -4.33
CA HIS A 93 -9.32 4.68 -4.85
C HIS A 93 -8.02 4.16 -5.47
N THR A 94 -7.39 4.96 -6.33
CA THR A 94 -6.19 4.56 -7.07
C THR A 94 -5.02 4.30 -6.11
N PHE A 95 -4.79 5.22 -5.16
CA PHE A 95 -3.63 5.14 -4.28
C PHE A 95 -3.83 4.16 -3.11
N ASP A 96 -5.06 3.93 -2.65
CA ASP A 96 -5.35 2.93 -1.63
C ASP A 96 -5.08 1.50 -2.17
N LEU A 97 -5.59 1.19 -3.37
CA LEU A 97 -5.29 -0.07 -4.06
C LEU A 97 -3.79 -0.24 -4.33
N LEU A 98 -3.13 0.83 -4.78
CA LEU A 98 -1.70 0.79 -5.06
C LEU A 98 -0.91 0.48 -3.80
N SER A 99 -1.27 1.11 -2.68
CA SER A 99 -0.64 0.87 -1.39
C SER A 99 -0.81 -0.57 -0.93
N LEU A 100 -2.04 -1.08 -0.95
CA LEU A 100 -2.38 -2.45 -0.56
C LEU A 100 -1.64 -3.48 -1.42
N THR A 101 -1.66 -3.29 -2.74
CA THR A 101 -0.99 -4.19 -3.69
C THR A 101 0.53 -4.16 -3.50
N CYS A 102 1.11 -2.99 -3.28
CA CYS A 102 2.54 -2.86 -2.97
C CYS A 102 2.91 -3.61 -1.69
N ILE A 103 2.11 -3.53 -0.63
CA ILE A 103 2.34 -4.29 0.60
C ILE A 103 2.31 -5.80 0.29
N CYS A 104 1.31 -6.27 -0.47
CA CYS A 104 1.18 -7.68 -0.82
C CYS A 104 2.35 -8.20 -1.66
N LEU A 105 2.84 -7.40 -2.60
CA LEU A 105 4.05 -7.72 -3.37
C LEU A 105 5.30 -7.69 -2.49
N ALA A 106 5.40 -6.77 -1.54
CA ALA A 106 6.50 -6.71 -0.59
C ALA A 106 6.55 -7.97 0.28
N THR A 107 5.39 -8.51 0.67
CA THR A 107 5.28 -9.74 1.45
C THR A 107 5.55 -10.97 0.61
N PHE A 108 5.10 -10.98 -0.64
CA PHE A 108 5.39 -12.06 -1.58
C PHE A 108 6.90 -12.15 -1.88
N ASP A 109 7.58 -11.00 -2.08
CA ASP A 109 9.04 -10.94 -2.25
C ASP A 109 9.77 -11.55 -1.03
N ARG A 110 9.32 -11.24 0.19
CA ARG A 110 9.88 -11.83 1.42
C ARG A 110 9.60 -13.33 1.51
N TYR A 111 8.39 -13.77 1.15
CA TYR A 111 8.04 -15.19 1.13
C TYR A 111 8.95 -15.98 0.19
N LEU A 112 9.14 -15.51 -1.04
CA LEU A 112 10.02 -16.15 -2.01
C LEU A 112 11.45 -16.27 -1.49
N ILE A 113 11.97 -15.24 -0.82
CA ILE A 113 13.32 -15.25 -0.23
C ILE A 113 13.44 -16.25 0.91
N SER A 114 12.44 -16.31 1.79
CA SER A 114 12.40 -17.20 2.97
C SER A 114 12.17 -18.68 2.61
N SER A 115 11.65 -18.96 1.41
CA SER A 115 11.28 -20.31 1.02
C SER A 115 12.49 -21.24 0.89
N ARG A 116 12.35 -22.48 1.40
CA ARG A 116 13.38 -23.53 1.31
C ARG A 116 13.52 -24.10 -0.11
N LYS A 117 12.47 -24.01 -0.94
CA LYS A 117 12.47 -24.55 -2.31
C LYS A 117 13.28 -23.66 -3.25
N VAL A 118 14.32 -24.22 -3.89
CA VAL A 118 15.21 -23.48 -4.82
C VAL A 118 14.44 -22.87 -5.99
N HIS A 119 13.44 -23.58 -6.52
CA HIS A 119 12.63 -23.12 -7.66
C HIS A 119 11.91 -21.81 -7.36
N LEU A 120 11.29 -21.69 -6.17
CA LEU A 120 10.60 -20.45 -5.76
C LEU A 120 11.58 -19.27 -5.62
N ARG A 121 12.82 -19.51 -5.21
CA ARG A 121 13.84 -18.46 -5.09
C ARG A 121 14.34 -17.94 -6.44
N LYS A 122 14.17 -18.71 -7.52
CA LYS A 122 14.50 -18.25 -8.88
C LYS A 122 13.48 -17.26 -9.43
N LEU A 123 12.30 -17.16 -8.82
CA LEU A 123 11.22 -16.23 -9.21
C LEU A 123 11.41 -14.81 -8.64
N ILE A 124 12.47 -14.56 -7.86
CA ILE A 124 12.76 -13.23 -7.32
C ILE A 124 13.03 -12.27 -8.48
N THR A 125 12.30 -11.16 -8.50
CA THR A 125 12.41 -10.16 -9.56
C THR A 125 13.71 -9.36 -9.43
N THR A 126 14.13 -8.74 -10.52
CA THR A 126 15.21 -7.73 -10.48
C THR A 126 14.66 -6.37 -10.06
N LYS A 127 15.55 -5.44 -9.63
CA LYS A 127 15.15 -4.05 -9.32
C LYS A 127 14.48 -3.35 -10.50
N LYS A 128 14.95 -3.59 -11.73
CA LYS A 128 14.37 -3.01 -12.96
C LYS A 128 12.97 -3.55 -13.19
N GLN A 129 12.78 -4.87 -13.08
CA GLN A 129 11.47 -5.50 -13.17
C GLN A 129 10.53 -5.02 -12.06
N THR A 130 10.99 -4.90 -10.82
CA THR A 130 10.18 -4.36 -9.71
C THR A 130 9.67 -2.96 -10.01
N LYS A 131 10.53 -2.06 -10.49
CA LYS A 131 10.10 -0.71 -10.90
C LYS A 131 9.07 -0.76 -12.03
N SER A 132 9.28 -1.64 -13.01
CA SER A 132 8.33 -1.84 -14.11
C SER A 132 6.98 -2.37 -13.63
N ILE A 133 6.97 -3.31 -12.68
CA ILE A 133 5.75 -3.86 -12.07
C ILE A 133 4.98 -2.78 -11.33
N ILE A 134 5.66 -1.97 -10.50
CA ILE A 134 5.03 -0.85 -9.78
C ILE A 134 4.42 0.15 -10.76
N LEU A 135 5.15 0.51 -11.82
CA LEU A 135 4.65 1.44 -12.85
C LEU A 135 3.46 0.86 -13.62
N PHE A 136 3.51 -0.42 -13.97
CA PHE A 136 2.42 -1.12 -14.64
C PHE A 136 1.16 -1.17 -13.78
N ILE A 137 1.29 -1.51 -12.50
CA ILE A 137 0.18 -1.54 -11.54
C ILE A 137 -0.41 -0.15 -11.33
N PHE A 138 0.44 0.88 -11.24
CA PHE A 138 -0.02 2.27 -11.16
C PHE A 138 -0.89 2.65 -12.38
N PHE A 139 -0.43 2.32 -13.59
CA PHE A 139 -1.20 2.57 -14.81
C PHE A 139 -2.52 1.78 -14.85
N LEU A 140 -2.47 0.50 -14.49
CA LEU A 140 -3.63 -0.38 -14.47
C LEU A 140 -4.70 0.14 -13.51
N PHE A 141 -4.33 0.49 -12.27
CA PHE A 141 -5.27 1.04 -11.30
C PHE A 141 -5.72 2.45 -11.64
N GLY A 142 -4.87 3.27 -12.27
CA GLY A 142 -5.26 4.58 -12.79
C GLY A 142 -6.35 4.46 -13.86
N LEU A 143 -6.14 3.60 -14.87
CA LEU A 143 -7.14 3.33 -15.91
C LEU A 143 -8.43 2.74 -15.34
N HIS A 144 -8.30 1.79 -14.41
CA HIS A 144 -9.44 1.18 -13.74
C HIS A 144 -10.28 2.18 -12.92
N SER A 145 -9.66 3.25 -12.42
CA SER A 145 -10.34 4.26 -11.62
C SER A 145 -11.00 5.37 -12.47
N ILE A 146 -10.81 5.40 -13.80
CA ILE A 146 -11.44 6.39 -14.69
C ILE A 146 -12.97 6.45 -14.57
N PRO A 147 -13.71 5.33 -14.51
CA PRO A 147 -15.17 5.35 -14.37
C PRO A 147 -15.65 6.12 -13.13
N ILE A 148 -14.85 6.19 -12.06
CA ILE A 148 -15.15 6.96 -10.84
C ILE A 148 -15.30 8.45 -11.16
N ILE A 149 -14.47 8.98 -12.07
CA ILE A 149 -14.52 10.39 -12.49
C ILE A 149 -15.79 10.67 -13.32
N ILE A 150 -16.23 9.67 -14.08
CA ILE A 150 -17.38 9.80 -14.99
C ILE A 150 -18.69 9.74 -14.20
N TYR A 151 -18.83 8.77 -13.30
CA TYR A 151 -20.11 8.47 -12.63
C TYR A 151 -20.35 9.20 -11.31
N ASN A 152 -19.34 9.86 -10.72
CA ASN A 152 -19.55 10.68 -9.53
C ASN A 152 -19.98 12.10 -9.87
N ASP A 153 -21.03 12.57 -9.22
CA ASP A 153 -21.57 13.91 -9.42
C ASP A 153 -22.08 14.51 -8.10
N ILE A 154 -22.44 15.79 -8.11
CA ILE A 154 -23.03 16.50 -6.98
C ILE A 154 -24.55 16.34 -7.02
N SER A 155 -25.13 15.99 -5.88
CA SER A 155 -26.56 16.03 -5.62
C SER A 155 -27.06 17.47 -5.49
N LYS A 156 -28.37 17.69 -5.64
CA LYS A 156 -29.02 19.00 -5.38
C LYS A 156 -28.74 19.56 -3.98
N THR A 157 -28.36 18.70 -3.03
CA THR A 157 -27.98 19.04 -1.65
C THR A 157 -26.50 19.37 -1.47
N GLY A 158 -25.69 19.35 -2.53
CA GLY A 158 -24.24 19.67 -2.44
C GLY A 158 -23.36 18.50 -1.99
N HIS A 159 -23.90 17.28 -1.93
CA HIS A 159 -23.16 16.06 -1.59
C HIS A 159 -22.73 15.27 -2.82
N CYS A 160 -21.60 14.57 -2.72
CA CYS A 160 -21.14 13.66 -3.76
C CYS A 160 -21.95 12.36 -3.79
N ILE A 161 -22.52 12.03 -4.94
CA ILE A 161 -23.27 10.80 -5.17
C ILE A 161 -22.81 10.10 -6.45
N ILE A 162 -22.96 8.78 -6.48
CA ILE A 162 -22.78 7.98 -7.69
C ILE A 162 -24.10 8.01 -8.47
N LEU A 163 -24.08 8.53 -9.70
CA LEU A 163 -25.29 8.66 -10.52
C LEU A 163 -25.84 7.31 -11.01
N SER A 164 -24.96 6.38 -11.36
CA SER A 164 -25.35 5.09 -11.91
C SER A 164 -25.52 4.04 -10.82
N LYS A 165 -26.75 3.51 -10.67
CA LYS A 165 -27.05 2.41 -9.74
C LYS A 165 -26.26 1.14 -10.06
N PHE A 166 -26.10 0.81 -11.34
CA PHE A 166 -25.29 -0.33 -11.78
C PHE A 166 -23.82 -0.16 -11.39
N TYR A 167 -23.27 1.03 -11.57
CA TYR A 167 -21.90 1.31 -11.17
C TYR A 167 -21.71 1.30 -9.65
N SER A 168 -22.69 1.81 -8.91
CA SER A 168 -22.70 1.73 -7.45
C SER A 168 -22.71 0.28 -6.96
N TYR A 169 -23.50 -0.60 -7.57
CA TYR A 169 -23.50 -2.03 -7.24
C TYR A 169 -22.16 -2.70 -7.57
N TYR A 170 -21.60 -2.42 -8.75
CA TYR A 170 -20.26 -2.88 -9.12
C TYR A 170 -19.19 -2.43 -8.11
N TYR A 171 -19.23 -1.16 -7.72
CA TYR A 171 -18.26 -0.57 -6.78
C TYR A 171 -18.37 -1.17 -5.37
N LEU A 172 -19.59 -1.31 -4.84
CA LEU A 172 -19.80 -1.80 -3.47
C LEU A 172 -19.60 -3.32 -3.34
N TYR A 173 -20.11 -4.10 -4.30
CA TYR A 173 -20.12 -5.56 -4.16
C TYR A 173 -18.98 -6.22 -4.88
N ILE A 174 -18.71 -5.85 -6.12
CA ILE A 174 -17.66 -6.53 -6.89
C ILE A 174 -16.31 -6.00 -6.46
N PHE A 175 -16.12 -4.69 -6.46
CA PHE A 175 -14.82 -4.11 -6.19
C PHE A 175 -14.40 -4.24 -4.73
N GLN A 176 -15.26 -3.86 -3.78
CA GLN A 176 -14.92 -3.86 -2.35
C GLN A 176 -14.68 -5.28 -1.82
N ILE A 177 -15.47 -6.27 -2.22
CA ILE A 177 -15.32 -7.66 -1.77
C ILE A 177 -14.13 -8.33 -2.48
N PHE A 178 -14.03 -8.26 -3.81
CA PHE A 178 -12.98 -8.99 -4.53
C PHE A 178 -11.58 -8.40 -4.41
N LEU A 179 -11.42 -7.10 -4.16
CA LEU A 179 -10.09 -6.50 -4.10
C LEU A 179 -9.61 -6.20 -2.68
N ILE A 180 -10.47 -6.11 -1.67
CA ILE A 180 -10.02 -5.84 -0.30
C ILE A 180 -9.92 -7.14 0.52
N GLU A 181 -10.87 -8.07 0.40
CA GLU A 181 -10.85 -9.30 1.22
C GLU A 181 -9.71 -10.28 0.89
N PRO A 182 -9.34 -10.58 -0.38
CA PRO A 182 -8.25 -11.52 -0.63
C PRO A 182 -6.88 -10.97 -0.19
N ASN A 183 -6.71 -9.65 -0.10
CA ASN A 183 -5.50 -9.06 0.48
C ASN A 183 -5.39 -9.30 1.99
N ILE A 184 -6.51 -9.50 2.70
CA ILE A 184 -6.52 -9.97 4.10
C ILE A 184 -6.09 -11.43 4.18
N TYR A 185 -6.54 -12.28 3.25
CA TYR A 185 -6.12 -13.68 3.19
C TYR A 185 -4.62 -13.84 2.87
N ILE A 186 -4.03 -12.99 2.04
CA ILE A 186 -2.57 -12.94 1.80
C ILE A 186 -1.80 -12.43 3.05
N ARG A 187 -2.47 -11.80 4.00
CA ARG A 187 -1.90 -11.40 5.31
C ARG A 187 -1.80 -12.56 6.31
N ILE A 188 -2.50 -13.67 6.07
CA ILE A 188 -2.43 -14.88 6.92
C ILE A 188 -1.08 -15.60 6.77
N PRO A 189 -0.51 -15.83 5.56
CA PRO A 189 0.81 -16.44 5.44
C PRO A 189 1.96 -15.58 5.98
N THR A 190 1.80 -14.26 6.15
CA THR A 190 2.85 -13.40 6.72
C THR A 190 3.01 -13.55 8.23
N ASN A 191 1.93 -13.81 8.96
CA ASN A 191 2.02 -14.20 10.38
C ASN A 191 2.74 -15.55 10.55
N ILE A 192 2.56 -16.47 9.62
CA ILE A 192 3.27 -17.76 9.60
C ILE A 192 4.76 -17.56 9.29
N ILE A 193 5.11 -16.66 8.36
CA ILE A 193 6.52 -16.33 8.05
C ILE A 193 7.20 -15.65 9.25
N SER A 194 6.52 -14.73 9.94
CA SER A 194 6.98 -14.09 11.18
C SER A 194 7.23 -15.11 12.31
N LEU A 195 6.30 -16.07 12.50
CA LEU A 195 6.46 -17.16 13.45
C LEU A 195 7.61 -18.10 13.06
N CYS A 196 7.79 -18.36 11.76
CA CYS A 196 8.87 -19.20 11.24
C CYS A 196 10.24 -18.52 11.39
N GLU A 197 10.34 -17.20 11.19
CA GLU A 197 11.57 -16.44 11.42
C GLU A 197 11.96 -16.43 12.91
N LYS A 198 10.99 -16.24 13.82
CA LYS A 198 11.22 -16.37 15.27
C LYS A 198 11.66 -17.78 15.68
N SER A 199 11.04 -18.81 15.11
CA SER A 199 11.39 -20.22 15.36
C SER A 199 12.78 -20.57 14.80
N LEU A 200 13.15 -20.02 13.65
CA LEU A 200 14.47 -20.21 13.03
C LEU A 200 15.58 -19.51 13.83
N ILE A 201 15.34 -18.28 14.30
CA ILE A 201 16.29 -17.56 15.17
C ILE A 201 16.47 -18.30 16.50
N SER A 202 15.39 -18.79 17.11
CA SER A 202 15.44 -19.60 18.33
C SER A 202 16.26 -20.89 18.12
N SER A 203 16.05 -21.59 17.02
CA SER A 203 16.79 -22.83 16.70
C SER A 203 18.25 -22.59 16.31
N ILE A 204 18.59 -21.45 15.69
CA ILE A 204 19.99 -21.05 15.44
C ILE A 204 20.70 -20.65 16.75
N LEU A 205 20.02 -19.94 17.65
CA LEU A 205 20.56 -19.58 18.98
C LEU A 205 20.80 -20.84 19.83
N LEU A 206 19.88 -21.81 19.80
CA LEU A 206 20.06 -23.11 20.45
C LEU A 206 21.24 -23.90 19.87
N LYS A 207 21.44 -23.84 18.54
CA LYS A 207 22.59 -24.49 17.89
C LYS A 207 23.93 -23.84 18.26
N ARG A 208 23.98 -22.51 18.37
CA ARG A 208 25.18 -21.80 18.86
C ARG A 208 25.48 -22.11 20.34
N LYS A 209 24.46 -22.27 21.18
CA LYS A 209 24.65 -22.61 22.61
C LYS A 209 25.21 -24.01 22.82
N LYS A 210 24.98 -24.95 21.88
CA LYS A 210 25.59 -26.29 21.89
C LYS A 210 27.04 -26.32 21.40
N GLN A 211 27.49 -25.30 20.66
CA GLN A 211 28.80 -25.27 20.02
C GLN A 211 29.87 -24.53 20.85
N TYR A 212 29.45 -23.85 21.92
CA TYR A 212 30.30 -23.29 22.97
C TYR A 212 29.71 -23.64 24.35
N PRO A 213 29.87 -24.88 24.84
CA PRO A 213 29.64 -25.17 26.25
C PRO A 213 30.71 -24.42 27.05
N ILE A 214 30.27 -23.51 27.92
CA ILE A 214 31.08 -23.00 29.03
C ILE A 214 31.16 -24.12 30.06
#